data_AF-A0A374NYR6-F1
#
_entry.id   AF-A0A374NYR6-F1
#
_cell.length_a   1.000
_cell.length_b   1.000
_cell.length_c   1.000
_cell.angle_alpha   90.00
_cell.angle_beta   90.00
_cell.angle_gamma   90.00
#
_symmetry.space_group_name_H-M   'P 1'
#
loop_
_entity.id
_entity.type
_entity.pdbx_description
1 polymer ?
#
loop_
_entity_poly.entity_id
_entity_poly.type
_entity_poly.pdbx_seq_one_letter_code
_entity_poly.pdbx_strand_id
1 'polypeptide(L)'
;MKNTEYLSNGMGGIVLSAKEAQDVLRTSPAYEEYLSLTEDFRREILDIVRGAKGLRITYDPFFKHVFDPVLHGERLSRLLTVIIGQQVTVKQVLPSQFKRLTAEASLIIMDIVVELESGALANVEIQKVGYRFPGQRSACYLYSA
;
A
#
# COMPACT_ATOMS: atom_id res chain seq x y z
N MET A 1 -4.90 5.80 34.75
CA MET A 1 -5.13 4.34 34.51
C MET A 1 -6.20 4.25 33.43
N LYS A 2 -6.01 3.66 32.24
CA LYS A 2 -5.14 2.57 31.81
C LYS A 2 -4.44 2.94 30.49
N ASN A 3 -3.11 2.95 30.50
CA ASN A 3 -2.34 2.72 29.27
C ASN A 3 -2.64 1.29 28.87
N THR A 4 -3.53 1.12 27.90
CA THR A 4 -3.75 -0.19 27.32
C THR A 4 -2.81 -0.25 26.15
N GLU A 5 -1.62 -0.82 26.37
CA GLU A 5 -0.74 -1.30 25.31
C GLU A 5 -1.50 -2.36 24.53
N TYR A 6 -2.36 -1.93 23.60
CA TYR A 6 -2.79 -2.80 22.53
C TYR A 6 -1.61 -2.91 21.59
N LEU A 7 -0.81 -3.96 21.81
CA LEU A 7 0.29 -4.37 20.96
C LEU A 7 -0.17 -4.31 19.52
N SER A 8 0.28 -3.30 18.76
CA SER A 8 0.12 -3.31 17.32
C SER A 8 1.02 -4.42 16.76
N ASN A 9 0.52 -5.65 16.72
CA ASN A 9 1.10 -6.77 15.99
C ASN A 9 2.65 -6.86 16.07
N GLY A 10 3.24 -6.62 17.25
CA GLY A 10 4.70 -6.70 17.47
C GLY A 10 5.58 -5.56 16.93
N MET A 11 5.04 -4.40 16.53
CA MET A 11 5.82 -3.27 15.95
C MET A 11 5.71 -1.91 16.66
N GLY A 12 5.31 -1.88 17.94
CA GLY A 12 5.46 -0.67 18.76
C GLY A 12 4.77 0.61 18.24
N GLY A 13 3.66 0.49 17.50
CA GLY A 13 2.84 1.63 17.09
C GLY A 13 1.63 1.79 18.02
N ILE A 14 1.32 3.02 18.43
CA ILE A 14 0.13 3.31 19.24
C ILE A 14 -1.12 3.12 18.37
N VAL A 15 -2.03 2.24 18.78
CA VAL A 15 -3.37 2.13 18.19
C VAL A 15 -4.30 3.06 18.94
N LEU A 16 -4.84 4.07 18.26
CA LEU A 16 -5.76 5.02 18.87
C LEU A 16 -7.13 4.38 19.11
N SER A 17 -7.77 4.77 20.21
CA SER A 17 -9.21 4.54 20.37
C SER A 17 -10.00 5.28 19.29
N ALA A 18 -11.24 4.85 19.05
CA ALA A 18 -12.10 5.51 18.08
C ALA A 18 -12.32 6.99 18.41
N LYS A 19 -12.37 7.34 19.70
CA LYS A 19 -12.52 8.72 20.16
C LYS A 19 -11.29 9.56 19.84
N GLU A 20 -10.10 9.06 20.18
CA GLU A 20 -8.84 9.77 19.91
C GLU A 20 -8.63 9.99 18.40
N ALA A 21 -8.93 9.00 17.56
CA ALA A 21 -8.83 9.14 16.11
C ALA A 21 -9.85 10.14 15.53
N GLN A 22 -11.06 10.21 16.10
CA GLN A 22 -12.04 11.24 15.72
C GLN A 22 -11.58 12.64 16.12
N ASP A 23 -10.94 12.79 17.27
CA ASP A 23 -10.41 14.08 17.73
C ASP A 23 -9.25 14.52 16.82
N VAL A 24 -8.39 13.60 16.38
CA VAL A 24 -7.38 13.88 15.35
C VAL A 24 -8.02 14.35 14.05
N LEU A 25 -9.05 13.64 13.56
CA LEU A 25 -9.74 14.02 12.31
C LEU A 25 -10.41 15.40 12.41
N ARG A 26 -11.00 15.75 13.55
CA ARG A 26 -11.62 17.08 13.78
C ARG A 26 -10.63 18.23 13.68
N THR A 27 -9.36 17.97 14.00
CA THR A 27 -8.29 18.97 13.89
C THR A 27 -7.65 19.03 12.50
N SER A 28 -8.02 18.10 11.60
CA SER A 28 -7.51 18.07 10.24
C SER A 28 -8.09 19.23 9.42
N PRO A 29 -7.28 19.90 8.57
CA PRO A 29 -7.81 20.86 7.62
C PRO A 29 -8.78 20.24 6.59
N ALA A 30 -8.78 18.90 6.46
CA ALA A 30 -9.64 18.16 5.55
C ALA A 30 -10.88 17.54 6.23
N TYR A 31 -11.30 18.05 7.40
CA TYR A 31 -12.39 17.46 8.17
C TYR A 31 -13.74 17.56 7.44
N GLU A 32 -14.01 18.67 6.77
CA GLU A 32 -15.26 18.87 6.01
C GLU A 32 -15.34 17.91 4.81
N GLU A 33 -14.23 17.72 4.08
CA GLU A 33 -14.14 16.75 3.00
C GLU A 33 -14.35 15.34 3.54
N TYR A 34 -13.76 15.00 4.69
CA TYR A 34 -14.00 13.72 5.36
C TYR A 34 -15.49 13.50 5.67
N LEU A 35 -16.20 14.51 6.17
CA LEU A 35 -17.63 14.41 6.46
C LEU A 35 -18.48 14.20 5.21
N SER A 36 -18.04 14.74 4.06
CA SER A 36 -18.72 14.56 2.77
C SER A 36 -18.61 13.15 2.18
N LEU A 37 -17.71 12.31 2.70
CA LEU A 37 -17.51 10.94 2.22
C LEU A 37 -18.66 10.01 2.62
N THR A 38 -18.79 8.91 1.87
CA THR A 38 -19.68 7.80 2.23
C THR A 38 -19.29 7.20 3.58
N GLU A 39 -20.24 6.54 4.25
CA GLU A 39 -19.99 5.85 5.53
C GLU A 39 -18.86 4.82 5.45
N ASP A 40 -18.72 4.13 4.30
CA ASP A 40 -17.67 3.14 4.10
C ASP A 40 -16.29 3.80 4.04
N PHE A 41 -16.15 4.89 3.27
CA PHE A 41 -14.90 5.64 3.21
C PHE A 41 -14.56 6.33 4.53
N ARG A 42 -15.55 6.87 5.24
CA ARG A 42 -15.31 7.45 6.58
C ARG A 42 -14.78 6.41 7.56
N ARG A 43 -15.36 5.19 7.55
CA ARG A 43 -14.89 4.08 8.38
C ARG A 43 -13.48 3.63 8.00
N GLU A 44 -13.18 3.56 6.71
CA GLU A 44 -11.84 3.20 6.22
C GLU A 44 -10.79 4.23 6.64
N ILE A 45 -11.07 5.53 6.48
CA ILE A 45 -10.17 6.60 6.93
C ILE A 45 -10.01 6.57 8.45
N LEU A 46 -11.08 6.34 9.22
CA LEU A 46 -11.00 6.23 10.66
C LEU A 46 -10.10 5.06 11.08
N ASP A 47 -10.23 3.89 10.44
CA ASP A 47 -9.37 2.74 10.70
C ASP A 47 -7.89 3.02 10.35
N ILE A 48 -7.64 3.84 9.31
CA ILE A 48 -6.29 4.28 8.95
C ILE A 48 -5.70 5.20 10.02
N VAL A 49 -6.45 6.23 10.44
CA VAL A 49 -6.01 7.18 11.48
C VAL A 49 -5.80 6.48 12.83
N ARG A 50 -6.62 5.47 13.14
CA ARG A 50 -6.43 4.62 14.33
C ARG A 50 -5.15 3.77 14.27
N GLY A 51 -4.54 3.63 13.09
CA GLY A 51 -3.51 2.63 12.84
C GLY A 51 -4.06 1.20 12.81
N ALA A 52 -5.37 1.01 12.75
CA ALA A 52 -5.96 -0.33 12.62
C ALA A 52 -5.73 -0.91 11.20
N LYS A 53 -5.65 -0.04 10.18
CA LYS A 53 -5.39 -0.41 8.78
C LYS A 53 -4.33 0.52 8.16
N GLY A 54 -3.63 0.03 7.14
CA GLY A 54 -2.76 0.85 6.30
C GLY A 54 -3.49 1.39 5.07
N LEU A 55 -2.97 2.47 4.47
CA LEU A 55 -3.49 2.99 3.21
C LEU A 55 -3.11 2.04 2.07
N ARG A 56 -4.10 1.61 1.27
CA ARG A 56 -3.90 0.68 0.15
C ARG A 56 -3.46 1.41 -1.11
N ILE A 57 -2.40 2.22 -1.01
CA ILE A 57 -1.97 3.15 -2.08
C ILE A 57 -1.77 2.45 -3.42
N THR A 58 -1.16 1.27 -3.46
CA THR A 58 -0.87 0.61 -4.75
C THR A 58 -2.03 -0.22 -5.30
N TYR A 59 -3.16 -0.27 -4.58
CA TYR A 59 -4.33 -1.08 -4.94
C TYR A 59 -5.61 -0.28 -5.13
N ASP A 60 -5.60 1.00 -4.74
CA ASP A 60 -6.77 1.86 -4.89
C ASP A 60 -7.06 2.15 -6.38
N PRO A 61 -8.32 2.47 -6.72
CA PRO A 61 -8.72 2.71 -8.11
C PRO A 61 -7.94 3.85 -8.78
N PHE A 62 -7.56 4.88 -8.05
CA PHE A 62 -6.79 6.01 -8.59
C PHE A 62 -5.38 5.56 -8.97
N PHE A 63 -4.70 4.82 -8.10
CA PHE A 63 -3.37 4.30 -8.40
C PHE A 63 -3.39 3.37 -9.61
N LYS A 64 -4.34 2.43 -9.66
CA LYS A 64 -4.50 1.51 -10.80
C LYS A 64 -4.75 2.26 -12.11
N HIS A 65 -5.50 3.34 -12.05
CA HIS A 65 -5.77 4.16 -13.23
C HIS A 65 -4.54 4.97 -13.67
N VAL A 66 -3.85 5.62 -12.73
CA VAL A 66 -2.70 6.48 -13.04
C VAL A 66 -1.48 5.68 -13.47
N PHE A 67 -1.23 4.54 -12.83
CA PHE A 67 -0.05 3.69 -13.01
C PHE A 67 -0.37 2.37 -13.69
N ASP A 68 -1.43 2.32 -14.51
CA ASP A 68 -1.74 1.13 -15.30
C ASP A 68 -0.48 0.69 -16.08
N PRO A 69 0.03 -0.53 -15.86
CA PRO A 69 1.30 -0.94 -16.44
C PRO A 69 1.24 -1.16 -17.95
N VAL A 70 0.04 -1.40 -18.50
CA VAL A 70 -0.17 -1.65 -19.93
C VAL A 70 -0.36 -0.33 -20.67
N LEU A 71 -1.20 0.54 -20.14
CA LEU A 71 -1.53 1.84 -20.76
C LEU A 71 -0.48 2.90 -20.44
N HIS A 72 0.15 2.81 -19.26
CA HIS A 72 0.97 3.86 -18.66
C HIS A 72 2.25 3.32 -18.00
N GLY A 73 2.85 2.26 -18.54
CA GLY A 73 4.06 1.63 -17.99
C GLY A 73 5.25 2.57 -17.77
N GLU A 74 5.34 3.65 -18.54
CA GLU A 74 6.34 4.70 -18.35
C GLU A 74 6.16 5.47 -17.02
N ARG A 75 4.91 5.74 -16.60
CA ARG A 75 4.64 6.40 -15.32
C ARG A 75 5.05 5.51 -14.16
N LEU A 76 4.79 4.20 -14.28
CA LEU A 76 5.21 3.20 -13.31
C LEU A 76 6.74 3.08 -13.28
N SER A 77 7.41 3.14 -14.42
CA SER A 77 8.88 3.17 -14.52
C SER A 77 9.49 4.38 -13.78
N ARG A 78 8.92 5.58 -13.96
CA ARG A 78 9.35 6.77 -13.22
C ARG A 78 9.12 6.65 -11.72
N LEU A 79 7.96 6.13 -11.31
CA LEU A 79 7.67 5.91 -9.89
C LEU A 79 8.71 4.96 -9.27
N LEU A 80 8.95 3.81 -9.91
CA LEU A 80 9.93 2.82 -9.44
C LEU A 80 11.35 3.38 -9.43
N THR A 81 11.72 4.20 -10.41
CA THR A 81 13.01 4.89 -10.46
C THR A 81 13.22 5.75 -9.21
N VAL A 82 12.21 6.54 -8.83
CA VAL A 82 12.26 7.38 -7.63
C VAL A 82 12.34 6.53 -6.35
N ILE A 83 11.57 5.45 -6.28
CA ILE A 83 11.52 4.58 -5.08
C ILE A 83 12.83 3.80 -4.90
N ILE A 84 13.40 3.26 -5.98
CA ILE A 84 14.58 2.38 -5.94
C ILE A 84 15.87 3.21 -5.92
N GLY A 85 15.84 4.46 -6.43
CA GLY A 85 16.99 5.37 -6.44
C GLY A 85 17.97 5.14 -7.60
N GLN A 86 17.53 4.44 -8.66
CA GLN A 86 18.28 4.27 -9.91
C GLN A 86 17.30 4.19 -11.09
N GLN A 87 17.78 4.35 -12.32
CA GLN A 87 16.94 4.21 -13.52
C GLN A 87 16.31 2.81 -13.59
N VAL A 88 14.99 2.76 -13.70
CA VAL A 88 14.22 1.51 -13.85
C VAL A 88 13.26 1.62 -15.01
N THR A 89 13.27 0.62 -15.90
CA THR A 89 12.33 0.51 -17.02
C THR A 89 11.45 -0.72 -16.84
N VAL A 90 10.14 -0.53 -16.78
CA VAL A 90 9.18 -1.65 -16.76
C VAL A 90 9.19 -2.35 -18.11
N LYS A 91 9.45 -3.67 -18.11
CA LYS A 91 9.46 -4.50 -19.33
C LYS A 91 8.17 -5.29 -19.47
N GLN A 92 7.71 -5.87 -18.37
CA GLN A 92 6.52 -6.72 -18.38
C GLN A 92 5.92 -6.81 -16.98
N VAL A 93 4.59 -6.78 -16.90
CA VAL A 93 3.88 -7.23 -15.71
C VAL A 93 3.51 -8.69 -15.88
N LEU A 94 3.93 -9.50 -14.91
CA LEU A 94 3.68 -10.94 -14.92
C LEU A 94 2.20 -11.19 -14.58
N PRO A 95 1.52 -12.06 -15.33
CA PRO A 95 0.14 -12.39 -15.06
C PRO A 95 0.05 -13.04 -13.68
N SER A 96 -0.77 -12.46 -12.81
CA SER A 96 -1.04 -13.01 -11.50
C SER A 96 -1.75 -14.36 -11.70
N GLN A 97 -1.09 -15.49 -11.47
CA GLN A 97 -1.60 -16.85 -11.78
C GLN A 97 -2.81 -17.29 -10.92
N PHE A 98 -3.53 -16.38 -10.28
CA PHE A 98 -4.41 -16.67 -9.15
C PHE A 98 -5.88 -16.92 -9.51
N LYS A 99 -6.20 -17.34 -10.74
CA LYS A 99 -7.60 -17.73 -11.08
C LYS A 99 -8.07 -19.03 -10.39
N ARG A 100 -7.21 -19.76 -9.66
CA ARG A 100 -7.54 -21.10 -9.10
C ARG A 100 -7.32 -21.31 -7.61
N LEU A 101 -6.61 -20.44 -6.89
CA LEU A 101 -6.51 -20.52 -5.42
C LEU A 101 -6.99 -19.20 -4.82
N THR A 102 -7.91 -19.33 -3.87
CA THR A 102 -8.61 -18.27 -3.13
C THR A 102 -7.82 -16.95 -3.04
N ALA A 103 -8.40 -15.86 -3.54
CA ALA A 103 -7.81 -14.51 -3.59
C ALA A 103 -7.27 -13.98 -2.24
N GLU A 104 -7.67 -14.62 -1.14
CA GLU A 104 -7.23 -14.38 0.23
C GLU A 104 -5.81 -14.91 0.53
N ALA A 105 -5.31 -15.89 -0.22
CA ALA A 105 -4.00 -16.52 0.03
C ALA A 105 -2.83 -15.80 -0.66
N SER A 106 -3.08 -15.03 -1.73
CA SER A 106 -1.99 -14.33 -2.42
C SER A 106 -1.56 -13.08 -1.67
N LEU A 107 -0.29 -13.05 -1.28
CA LEU A 107 0.39 -11.91 -0.67
C LEU A 107 0.89 -10.91 -1.72
N ILE A 108 0.95 -11.30 -2.99
CA ILE A 108 1.49 -10.49 -4.08
C ILE A 108 0.34 -9.75 -4.77
N ILE A 109 0.48 -8.43 -4.84
CA ILE A 109 -0.44 -7.49 -5.49
C ILE A 109 -0.14 -7.41 -6.99
N MET A 110 1.14 -7.25 -7.33
CA MET A 110 1.62 -7.08 -8.68
C MET A 110 3.06 -7.57 -8.76
N ASP A 111 3.43 -8.14 -9.89
CA ASP A 111 4.72 -8.77 -10.12
C ASP A 111 5.27 -8.25 -11.46
N ILE A 112 6.46 -7.65 -11.44
CA ILE A 112 6.95 -6.77 -12.51
C ILE A 112 8.39 -7.10 -12.85
N VAL A 113 8.64 -7.48 -14.10
CA VAL A 113 9.99 -7.54 -14.65
C VAL A 113 10.41 -6.14 -15.05
N VAL A 114 11.53 -5.69 -14.49
CA VAL A 114 12.14 -4.41 -14.79
C VAL A 114 13.57 -4.59 -15.30
N GLU A 115 14.04 -3.62 -16.06
CA GLU A 115 15.44 -3.47 -16.48
C GLU A 115 16.06 -2.29 -15.72
N LEU A 116 17.21 -2.54 -15.10
CA LEU A 116 18.00 -1.54 -14.38
C LEU A 116 18.96 -0.79 -15.30
N GLU A 117 19.59 0.27 -14.79
CA GLU A 117 20.59 1.06 -15.53
C GLU A 117 21.74 0.21 -16.11
N SER A 118 22.12 -0.87 -15.39
CA SER A 118 23.16 -1.81 -15.84
C SER A 118 22.73 -2.74 -16.99
N GLY A 119 21.45 -2.68 -17.42
CA GLY A 119 20.83 -3.64 -18.32
C GLY A 119 20.43 -4.96 -17.64
N ALA A 120 20.68 -5.10 -16.33
CA ALA A 120 20.24 -6.26 -15.57
C ALA A 120 18.71 -6.29 -15.48
N LEU A 121 18.14 -7.49 -15.63
CA LEU A 121 16.74 -7.73 -15.35
C LEU A 121 16.55 -8.06 -13.88
N ALA A 122 15.48 -7.55 -13.30
CA ALA A 122 15.14 -7.81 -11.91
C ALA A 122 13.63 -7.92 -11.72
N ASN A 123 13.25 -8.56 -10.61
CA ASN A 123 11.86 -8.64 -10.21
C ASN A 123 11.51 -7.57 -9.18
N VAL A 124 10.45 -6.82 -9.45
CA VAL A 124 9.85 -5.87 -8.52
C VAL A 124 8.44 -6.35 -8.18
N GLU A 125 8.25 -6.68 -6.91
CA GLU A 125 6.98 -7.14 -6.39
C GLU A 125 6.31 -6.04 -5.57
N ILE A 126 5.02 -5.85 -5.81
CA ILE A 126 4.15 -5.14 -4.88
C ILE A 126 3.47 -6.19 -4.00
N GLN A 127 3.55 -6.07 -2.67
CA GLN A 127 3.02 -7.05 -1.73
C GLN A 127 2.06 -6.45 -0.70
N LYS A 128 0.99 -7.19 -0.36
CA LYS A 128 0.01 -6.86 0.72
C LYS A 128 0.63 -6.85 2.12
N VAL A 129 1.73 -7.57 2.30
CA VAL A 129 2.49 -7.62 3.54
C VAL A 129 3.95 -7.70 3.14
N GLY A 130 4.73 -6.66 3.47
CA GLY A 130 6.17 -6.69 3.20
C GLY A 130 6.86 -7.67 4.16
N TYR A 131 7.93 -8.31 3.71
CA TYR A 131 8.71 -9.29 4.50
C TYR A 131 9.16 -8.80 5.90
N ARG A 132 9.29 -7.48 6.09
CA ARG A 132 9.66 -6.84 7.37
C ARG A 132 8.46 -6.32 8.19
N PHE A 133 7.22 -6.53 7.74
CA PHE A 133 6.01 -6.02 8.39
C PHE A 133 5.17 -7.17 8.98
N PRO A 134 5.10 -7.34 10.31
CA PRO A 134 4.32 -8.39 10.96
C PRO A 134 2.80 -8.12 11.06
N GLY A 135 2.24 -7.14 10.33
CA GLY A 135 0.83 -6.75 10.44
C GLY A 135 0.14 -6.45 9.10
N GLN A 136 -1.20 -6.37 9.12
CA GLN A 136 -2.07 -6.11 7.95
C GLN A 136 -2.00 -4.66 7.40
N ARG A 137 -0.80 -4.07 7.34
CA ARG A 137 -0.63 -2.62 7.11
C ARG A 137 0.01 -2.23 5.77
N SER A 138 0.20 -3.13 4.81
CA SER A 138 1.16 -2.82 3.74
C SER A 138 0.65 -2.99 2.31
N ALA A 139 1.18 -2.14 1.45
CA ALA A 139 1.28 -2.37 0.02
C ALA A 139 2.68 -1.90 -0.39
N CYS A 140 3.68 -2.77 -0.29
CA CYS A 140 5.11 -2.42 -0.37
C CYS A 140 5.74 -2.83 -1.70
N TYR A 141 6.79 -2.12 -2.14
CA TYR A 141 7.67 -2.53 -3.23
C TYR A 141 8.88 -3.30 -2.68
N LEU A 142 9.11 -4.52 -3.15
CA LEU A 142 10.28 -5.32 -2.83
C LEU A 142 11.00 -5.73 -4.12
N TYR A 143 12.33 -5.69 -4.06
CA TYR A 143 13.22 -6.05 -5.13
C TYR A 143 13.84 -7.42 -4.84
N SER A 144 13.65 -8.39 -5.73
CA SER A 144 14.27 -9.71 -5.65
C SER A 144 15.29 -9.82 -6.79
N ALA A 145 16.54 -10.08 -6.43
CA ALA A 145 17.64 -10.43 -7.35
C ALA A 145 17.86 -11.93 -7.38
#